data_AF-A0A960L9E5-F1
#
_entry.id   AF-A0A960L9E5-F1
#
_cell.length_a   1.000
_cell.length_b   1.000
_cell.length_c   1.000
_cell.angle_alpha   90.00
_cell.angle_beta   90.00
_cell.angle_gamma   90.00
#
_symmetry.space_group_name_H-M   'P 1'
#
loop_
_entity.id
_entity.type
_entity.pdbx_description
1 polymer ?
#
loop_
_entity_poly.entity_id
_entity_poly.type
_entity_poly.pdbx_seq_one_letter_code
_entity_poly.pdbx_strand_id
1 'polypeptide(L)'
;MSSSDTVHPRLARFAWTVLGVNLLVIVWGALVRATGSGAGCGSHWPLCNGEVVPLAPATQTLIEYTHRLTSGAALILVIALVLAVRRVLPKGHAARTASFWSLVLIVIEALIGAGLVIFGLVEDNASLGRAVYMALHLTNTFLLLGALTLTARWVSIPASGFPAKRNLRLGLYWVGVGGAIVAGISGAIAALGDTLFPATSLQQALAQDISGTAHILLRLRALHPLLAVAAALVMLVLARRQLESHRAAPGAQSDARRLMLLVLLQ
;
A
#
# COMPACT_ATOMS: atom_id res chain seq x y z
N MET A 1 -6.97 33.08 19.21
CA MET A 1 -6.77 31.95 18.27
C MET A 1 -5.65 31.08 18.83
N SER A 2 -5.94 29.83 19.18
CA SER A 2 -4.91 28.90 19.69
C SER A 2 -3.93 28.56 18.57
N SER A 3 -2.64 28.37 18.88
CA SER A 3 -1.61 27.94 17.92
C SER A 3 -1.90 26.59 17.24
N SER A 4 -2.94 25.88 17.69
CA SER A 4 -3.44 24.64 17.10
C SER A 4 -4.28 24.81 15.82
N ASP A 5 -4.76 26.02 15.51
CA ASP A 5 -5.71 26.22 14.40
C ASP A 5 -5.06 26.68 13.09
N THR A 6 -3.75 26.93 13.08
CA THR A 6 -3.03 27.37 11.89
C THR A 6 -2.64 26.19 10.99
N VAL A 7 -3.17 26.16 9.77
CA VAL A 7 -2.71 25.22 8.74
C VAL A 7 -1.32 25.64 8.25
N HIS A 8 -0.44 24.67 8.03
CA HIS A 8 0.94 24.90 7.54
C HIS A 8 1.10 24.40 6.11
N PRO A 9 0.91 25.24 5.06
CA PRO A 9 0.84 24.78 3.67
C PRO A 9 2.13 24.11 3.16
N ARG A 10 3.29 24.53 3.67
CA ARG A 10 4.59 23.90 3.32
C ARG A 10 4.68 22.47 3.88
N LEU A 11 4.26 22.27 5.13
CA LEU A 11 4.23 20.94 5.76
C LEU A 11 3.20 20.04 5.08
N ALA A 12 2.03 20.57 4.75
CA ALA A 12 1.00 19.84 4.01
C ALA A 12 1.51 19.38 2.63
N ARG A 13 2.08 20.29 1.82
CA ARG A 13 2.68 19.93 0.54
C ARG A 13 3.76 18.85 0.70
N PHE A 14 4.64 19.00 1.69
CA PHE A 14 5.67 18.00 1.95
C PHE A 14 5.08 16.63 2.28
N ALA A 15 4.07 16.56 3.16
CA ALA A 15 3.42 15.30 3.51
C ALA A 15 2.74 14.63 2.30
N TRP A 16 2.07 15.40 1.44
CA TRP A 16 1.50 14.88 0.19
C TRP A 16 2.58 14.43 -0.80
N THR A 17 3.71 15.12 -0.89
CA THR A 17 4.86 14.68 -1.70
C THR A 17 5.42 13.35 -1.18
N VAL A 18 5.61 13.18 0.13
CA VAL A 18 6.09 11.91 0.70
C VAL A 18 5.13 10.76 0.39
N LEU A 19 3.82 10.98 0.51
CA LEU A 19 2.81 9.99 0.10
C LEU A 19 2.94 9.65 -1.39
N GLY A 20 3.05 10.66 -2.26
CA GLY A 20 3.22 10.47 -3.71
C GLY A 20 4.48 9.67 -4.06
N VAL A 21 5.61 9.97 -3.41
CA VAL A 21 6.85 9.22 -3.60
C VAL A 21 6.68 7.75 -3.20
N ASN A 22 6.02 7.47 -2.06
CA ASN A 22 5.77 6.09 -1.63
C ASN A 22 4.86 5.33 -2.62
N LEU A 23 3.86 6.00 -3.20
CA LEU A 23 3.04 5.40 -4.27
C LEU A 23 3.88 5.01 -5.49
N LEU A 24 4.83 5.86 -5.91
CA LEU A 24 5.74 5.55 -7.02
C LEU A 24 6.66 4.37 -6.69
N VAL A 25 7.17 4.29 -5.45
CA VAL A 25 7.98 3.16 -4.98
C VAL A 25 7.18 1.85 -5.04
N ILE A 26 5.91 1.87 -4.66
CA ILE A 26 5.01 0.70 -4.71
C ILE A 26 4.77 0.25 -6.15
N VAL A 27 4.51 1.17 -7.07
CA VAL A 27 4.38 0.87 -8.51
C VAL A 27 5.66 0.24 -9.04
N TRP A 28 6.82 0.77 -8.65
CA TRP A 28 8.11 0.18 -9.02
C TRP A 28 8.31 -1.21 -8.42
N GLY A 29 7.88 -1.46 -7.18
CA GLY A 29 7.91 -2.80 -6.58
C GLY A 29 7.02 -3.81 -7.32
N ALA A 30 5.86 -3.37 -7.82
CA ALA A 30 5.02 -4.19 -8.69
C ALA A 30 5.72 -4.52 -10.02
N LEU A 31 6.45 -3.55 -10.60
CA LEU A 31 7.28 -3.77 -11.78
C LEU A 31 8.38 -4.80 -11.52
N VAL A 32 9.13 -4.70 -10.42
CA VAL A 32 10.17 -5.70 -10.03
C VAL A 32 9.62 -7.11 -10.06
N ARG A 33 8.42 -7.33 -9.50
CA ARG A 33 7.77 -8.64 -9.52
C ARG A 33 7.35 -9.05 -10.93
N ALA A 34 6.69 -8.16 -11.66
CA ALA A 34 6.16 -8.44 -13.00
C ALA A 34 7.26 -8.76 -14.02
N THR A 35 8.46 -8.19 -13.86
CA THR A 35 9.62 -8.47 -14.72
C THR A 35 10.47 -9.64 -14.23
N GLY A 36 10.09 -10.31 -13.14
CA GLY A 36 10.88 -11.39 -12.54
C GLY A 36 12.22 -10.92 -11.97
N SER A 37 12.39 -9.63 -11.66
CA SER A 37 13.67 -9.07 -11.19
C SER A 37 13.87 -9.19 -9.68
N GLY A 38 13.10 -10.03 -9.00
CA GLY A 38 13.07 -10.09 -7.53
C GLY A 38 14.33 -10.66 -6.88
N ALA A 39 15.21 -11.34 -7.65
CA ALA A 39 16.53 -11.77 -7.19
C ALA A 39 17.68 -11.18 -8.02
N GLY A 40 17.47 -10.05 -8.71
CA GLY A 40 18.50 -9.36 -9.48
C GLY A 40 19.73 -8.95 -8.64
N CYS A 41 19.59 -8.78 -7.33
CA CYS A 41 20.64 -8.51 -6.36
C CYS A 41 21.10 -9.75 -5.55
N GLY A 42 20.65 -10.95 -5.96
CA GLY A 42 20.86 -12.20 -5.23
C GLY A 42 20.17 -12.19 -3.86
N SER A 43 20.59 -13.07 -2.95
CA SER A 43 20.08 -13.13 -1.57
C SER A 43 20.71 -12.09 -0.63
N HIS A 44 21.44 -11.11 -1.17
CA HIS A 44 22.12 -10.08 -0.39
C HIS A 44 21.16 -8.95 -0.05
N TRP A 45 21.22 -8.48 1.20
CA TRP A 45 20.54 -7.28 1.66
C TRP A 45 21.29 -6.76 2.90
N PRO A 46 21.55 -5.44 3.05
CA PRO A 46 21.09 -4.34 2.20
C PRO A 46 21.88 -4.16 0.89
N LEU A 47 23.08 -4.75 0.80
CA LEU A 47 23.93 -4.69 -0.39
C LEU A 47 23.31 -5.47 -1.56
N CYS A 48 23.70 -5.13 -2.79
CA CYS A 48 23.27 -5.80 -4.01
C CYS A 48 24.46 -6.60 -4.57
N ASN A 49 24.40 -7.93 -4.54
CA ASN A 49 25.54 -8.80 -4.91
C ASN A 49 26.85 -8.47 -4.17
N GLY A 50 26.77 -8.02 -2.90
CA GLY A 50 27.93 -7.60 -2.10
C GLY A 50 28.44 -6.18 -2.39
N GLU A 51 27.81 -5.47 -3.34
CA GLU A 51 28.19 -4.11 -3.72
C GLU A 51 27.18 -3.07 -3.22
N VAL A 52 27.67 -1.86 -2.93
CA VAL A 52 26.81 -0.71 -2.57
C VAL A 52 26.18 -0.09 -3.81
N VAL A 53 26.98 0.07 -4.88
CA VAL A 53 26.55 0.58 -6.18
C VAL A 53 27.04 -0.39 -7.25
N PRO A 54 26.16 -1.09 -7.96
CA PRO A 54 26.58 -2.00 -9.01
C PRO A 54 27.09 -1.20 -10.22
N LEU A 55 28.34 -1.46 -10.63
CA LEU A 55 29.02 -0.68 -11.68
C LEU A 55 28.69 -1.16 -13.11
N ALA A 56 28.31 -2.43 -13.27
CA ALA A 56 27.87 -3.00 -14.55
C ALA A 56 26.67 -3.97 -14.34
N PRO A 57 25.51 -3.46 -13.91
CA PRO A 57 24.37 -4.32 -13.57
C PRO A 57 23.71 -4.92 -14.83
N ALA A 58 23.30 -6.18 -14.74
CA ALA A 58 22.28 -6.72 -15.62
C ALA A 58 20.96 -5.96 -15.44
N THR A 59 20.05 -6.03 -16.42
CA THR A 59 18.78 -5.30 -16.37
C THR A 59 17.95 -5.65 -15.13
N GLN A 60 17.88 -6.92 -14.73
CA GLN A 60 17.17 -7.35 -13.52
C GLN A 60 17.79 -6.73 -12.25
N THR A 61 19.12 -6.73 -12.14
CA THR A 61 19.86 -6.07 -11.05
C THR A 61 19.55 -4.59 -10.99
N LEU A 62 19.53 -3.89 -12.13
CA LEU A 62 19.22 -2.45 -12.19
C LEU A 62 17.80 -2.15 -11.71
N ILE A 63 16.82 -2.99 -12.10
CA ILE A 63 15.42 -2.86 -11.69
C ILE A 63 15.28 -3.04 -10.17
N GLU A 64 15.86 -4.11 -9.61
CA GLU A 64 15.79 -4.37 -8.18
C GLU A 64 16.56 -3.33 -7.36
N TYR A 65 17.78 -2.99 -7.78
CA TYR A 65 18.61 -2.00 -7.12
C TYR A 65 17.92 -0.63 -7.07
N THR A 66 17.27 -0.21 -8.16
CA THR A 66 16.51 1.04 -8.21
C THR A 66 15.34 1.03 -7.22
N HIS A 67 14.67 -0.13 -7.07
CA HIS A 67 13.63 -0.29 -6.04
C HIS A 67 14.19 -0.10 -4.63
N ARG A 68 15.33 -0.74 -4.33
CA ARG A 68 16.00 -0.63 -3.02
C ARG A 68 16.45 0.80 -2.73
N LEU A 69 17.06 1.47 -3.71
CA LEU A 69 17.54 2.84 -3.59
C LEU A 69 16.38 3.81 -3.33
N THR A 70 15.31 3.72 -4.12
CA THR A 70 14.14 4.59 -3.97
C THR A 70 13.37 4.31 -2.67
N SER A 71 13.33 3.06 -2.20
CA SER A 71 12.79 2.69 -0.88
C SER A 71 13.61 3.28 0.26
N GLY A 72 14.95 3.26 0.17
CA GLY A 72 15.84 3.91 1.12
C GLY A 72 15.63 5.43 1.16
N ALA A 73 15.49 6.07 0.00
CA ALA A 73 15.15 7.49 -0.10
C ALA A 73 13.78 7.79 0.52
N ALA A 74 12.78 6.94 0.29
CA ALA A 74 11.44 7.06 0.90
C ALA A 74 11.51 6.99 2.44
N LEU A 75 12.32 6.09 3.01
CA LEU A 75 12.55 6.03 4.46
C LEU A 75 13.13 7.35 5.00
N ILE A 76 14.13 7.92 4.33
CA ILE A 76 14.73 9.20 4.72
C ILE A 76 13.67 10.32 4.68
N LEU A 77 12.83 10.35 3.65
CA LEU A 77 11.74 11.33 3.54
C LEU A 77 10.70 11.16 4.65
N VAL A 78 10.36 9.93 5.04
CA VAL A 78 9.45 9.67 6.15
C VAL A 78 10.06 10.11 7.49
N ILE A 79 11.35 9.88 7.71
CA ILE A 79 12.07 10.40 8.89
C ILE A 79 12.00 11.93 8.92
N ALA A 80 12.32 12.59 7.80
CA ALA A 80 12.24 14.04 7.67
C ALA A 80 10.81 14.56 7.93
N LEU A 81 9.79 13.86 7.46
CA LEU A 81 8.38 14.17 7.74
C LEU A 81 8.05 14.08 9.23
N VAL A 82 8.47 13.01 9.91
CA VAL A 82 8.26 12.87 11.37
C VAL A 82 8.92 14.03 12.13
N LEU A 83 10.15 14.38 11.76
CA LEU A 83 10.87 15.48 12.39
C LEU A 83 10.18 16.83 12.11
N ALA A 84 9.76 17.09 10.88
CA ALA A 84 9.06 18.32 10.51
C ALA A 84 7.72 18.45 11.26
N VAL A 85 6.92 17.37 11.30
CA VAL A 85 5.65 17.32 12.03
C VAL A 85 5.86 17.57 13.53
N ARG A 86 6.90 16.98 14.14
CA ARG A 86 7.22 17.19 15.57
C ARG A 86 7.73 18.60 15.89
N ARG A 87 8.42 19.26 14.96
CA ARG A 87 8.90 20.63 15.13
C ARG A 87 7.79 21.67 14.99
N VAL A 88 6.88 21.46 14.03
CA VAL A 88 5.88 22.47 13.65
C VAL A 88 4.59 22.35 14.47
N LEU A 89 4.07 21.14 14.67
CA LEU A 89 2.76 20.95 15.31
C LEU A 89 2.93 20.74 16.81
N PRO A 90 1.97 21.10 17.69
CA PRO A 90 2.07 20.89 19.14
C PRO A 90 1.99 19.41 19.56
N LYS A 91 2.45 19.08 20.77
CA LYS A 91 2.27 17.75 21.39
C LYS A 91 0.78 17.41 21.45
N GLY A 92 0.41 16.14 21.22
CA GLY A 92 -0.98 15.68 21.17
C GLY A 92 -1.68 15.81 19.81
N HIS A 93 -1.09 16.52 18.84
CA HIS A 93 -1.65 16.62 17.49
C HIS A 93 -1.66 15.24 16.79
N ALA A 94 -2.80 14.81 16.24
CA ALA A 94 -2.98 13.47 15.69
C ALA A 94 -1.98 13.12 14.58
N ALA A 95 -1.59 14.11 13.75
CA ALA A 95 -0.56 13.94 12.72
C ALA A 95 0.81 13.51 13.26
N ARG A 96 1.16 13.84 14.52
CA ARG A 96 2.41 13.35 15.15
C ARG A 96 2.36 11.84 15.40
N THR A 97 1.20 11.31 15.77
CA THR A 97 1.00 9.87 15.99
C THR A 97 0.94 9.13 14.66
N ALA A 98 0.20 9.64 13.67
CA ALA A 98 0.17 9.04 12.33
C ALA A 98 1.55 9.03 11.67
N SER A 99 2.32 10.13 11.73
CA SER A 99 3.65 10.17 11.12
C SER A 99 4.64 9.23 11.80
N PHE A 100 4.53 9.08 13.13
CA PHE A 100 5.30 8.08 13.85
C PHE A 100 4.97 6.65 13.40
N TRP A 101 3.69 6.31 13.25
CA TRP A 101 3.31 5.00 12.73
C TRP A 101 3.75 4.81 11.28
N SER A 102 3.73 5.84 10.44
CA SER A 102 4.33 5.76 9.10
C SER A 102 5.81 5.37 9.16
N LEU A 103 6.59 5.92 10.10
CA LEU A 103 8.00 5.55 10.29
C LEU A 103 8.16 4.08 10.73
N VAL A 104 7.35 3.63 11.69
CA VAL A 104 7.39 2.23 12.15
C VAL A 104 7.05 1.28 11.00
N LEU A 105 5.96 1.58 10.27
CA LEU A 105 5.47 0.74 9.19
C LEU A 105 6.44 0.68 8.01
N ILE A 106 7.11 1.77 7.62
CA ILE A 106 8.10 1.71 6.52
C ILE A 106 9.37 0.94 6.92
N VAL A 107 9.75 0.94 8.19
CA VAL A 107 10.84 0.07 8.68
C VAL A 107 10.41 -1.39 8.63
N ILE A 108 9.20 -1.72 9.10
CA ILE A 108 8.65 -3.07 8.99
C ILE A 108 8.54 -3.50 7.53
N GLU A 109 8.10 -2.60 6.63
CA GLU A 109 8.00 -2.85 5.19
C GLU A 109 9.35 -3.27 4.62
N ALA A 110 10.40 -2.50 4.92
CA ALA A 110 11.76 -2.78 4.47
C ALA A 110 12.27 -4.14 4.97
N LEU A 111 11.92 -4.52 6.22
CA LEU A 111 12.31 -5.81 6.79
C LEU A 111 11.54 -6.98 6.17
N ILE A 112 10.24 -6.83 5.91
CA ILE A 112 9.46 -7.86 5.20
C ILE A 112 9.99 -8.02 3.77
N GLY A 113 10.27 -6.90 3.09
CA GLY A 113 10.86 -6.90 1.74
C GLY A 113 12.24 -7.54 1.69
N ALA A 114 13.10 -7.27 2.68
CA ALA A 114 14.38 -7.96 2.85
C ALA A 114 14.18 -9.48 3.03
N GLY A 115 13.19 -9.88 3.83
CA GLY A 115 12.84 -11.28 4.04
C GLY A 115 12.42 -12.01 2.76
N LEU A 116 11.70 -11.36 1.84
CA LEU A 116 11.36 -11.95 0.53
C LEU A 116 12.61 -12.40 -0.22
N VAL A 117 13.65 -11.58 -0.24
CA VAL A 117 14.89 -11.84 -0.98
C VAL A 117 15.80 -12.82 -0.22
N ILE A 118 16.00 -12.62 1.08
CA ILE A 118 16.86 -13.47 1.92
C ILE A 118 16.35 -14.92 1.97
N PHE A 119 15.03 -15.12 2.01
CA PHE A 119 14.41 -16.45 2.03
C PHE A 119 14.14 -17.02 0.64
N GLY A 120 14.56 -16.35 -0.44
CA GLY A 120 14.37 -16.84 -1.81
C GLY A 120 12.90 -16.97 -2.22
N LEU A 121 12.02 -16.12 -1.70
CA LEU A 121 10.59 -16.08 -1.97
C LEU A 121 10.25 -15.17 -3.17
N VAL A 122 11.08 -15.21 -4.20
CA VAL A 122 11.03 -14.33 -5.38
C VAL A 122 11.06 -15.14 -6.68
N GLU A 123 11.02 -14.47 -7.83
CA GLU A 123 11.13 -15.07 -9.17
C GLU A 123 10.11 -16.20 -9.42
N ASP A 124 10.55 -17.44 -9.57
CA ASP A 124 9.73 -18.62 -9.91
C ASP A 124 9.23 -19.39 -8.69
N ASN A 125 9.50 -18.91 -7.47
CA ASN A 125 9.07 -19.57 -6.24
C ASN A 125 7.53 -19.60 -6.15
N ALA A 126 6.90 -20.75 -6.39
CA ALA A 126 5.45 -20.91 -6.33
C ALA A 126 4.92 -21.30 -4.92
N SER A 127 5.75 -21.23 -3.88
CA SER A 127 5.37 -21.71 -2.56
C SER A 127 4.25 -20.88 -1.91
N LEU A 128 3.49 -21.51 -1.03
CA LEU A 128 2.55 -20.81 -0.16
C LEU A 128 3.27 -19.79 0.74
N GLY A 129 4.53 -20.07 1.12
CA GLY A 129 5.37 -19.16 1.89
C GLY A 129 5.54 -17.80 1.22
N ARG A 130 5.79 -17.79 -0.10
CA ARG A 130 5.85 -16.55 -0.89
C ARG A 130 4.52 -15.81 -0.87
N ALA A 131 3.40 -16.50 -1.08
CA ALA A 131 2.08 -15.88 -1.07
C ALA A 131 1.77 -15.22 0.29
N VAL A 132 2.12 -15.88 1.39
CA VAL A 132 1.97 -15.33 2.76
C VAL A 132 2.86 -14.11 2.96
N TYR A 133 4.14 -14.18 2.59
CA TYR A 133 5.06 -13.04 2.73
C TYR A 133 4.61 -11.84 1.89
N MET A 134 4.15 -12.07 0.66
CA MET A 134 3.59 -11.02 -0.19
C MET A 134 2.31 -10.42 0.41
N ALA A 135 1.43 -11.24 0.99
CA ALA A 135 0.23 -10.75 1.68
C ALA A 135 0.58 -9.89 2.90
N LEU A 136 1.57 -10.29 3.70
CA LEU A 136 2.07 -9.51 4.83
C LEU A 136 2.68 -8.19 4.37
N HIS A 137 3.52 -8.23 3.34
CA HIS A 137 4.14 -7.05 2.74
C HIS A 137 3.07 -6.08 2.28
N LEU A 138 2.14 -6.52 1.42
CA LEU A 138 1.08 -5.65 0.89
C LEU A 138 0.15 -5.10 1.98
N THR A 139 -0.17 -5.90 3.00
CA THR A 139 -0.96 -5.44 4.14
C THR A 139 -0.25 -4.30 4.85
N ASN A 140 1.04 -4.46 5.13
CA ASN A 140 1.84 -3.42 5.75
C ASN A 140 1.98 -2.19 4.84
N THR A 141 2.12 -2.37 3.52
CA THR A 141 2.07 -1.29 2.53
C THR A 141 0.78 -0.47 2.65
N PHE A 142 -0.38 -1.11 2.74
CA PHE A 142 -1.66 -0.42 2.85
C PHE A 142 -1.82 0.31 4.18
N LEU A 143 -1.34 -0.28 5.28
CA LEU A 143 -1.31 0.40 6.57
C LEU A 143 -0.37 1.62 6.53
N LEU A 144 0.79 1.51 5.89
CA LEU A 144 1.75 2.60 5.69
C LEU A 144 1.12 3.75 4.89
N LEU A 145 0.50 3.45 3.75
CA LEU A 145 -0.21 4.42 2.93
C LEU A 145 -1.37 5.08 3.71
N GLY A 146 -2.11 4.30 4.50
CA GLY A 146 -3.14 4.80 5.40
C GLY A 146 -2.57 5.81 6.41
N ALA A 147 -1.47 5.46 7.09
CA ALA A 147 -0.81 6.35 8.05
C ALA A 147 -0.24 7.62 7.39
N LEU A 148 0.36 7.50 6.20
CA LEU A 148 0.86 8.65 5.43
C LEU A 148 -0.28 9.56 4.96
N THR A 149 -1.38 8.97 4.50
CA THR A 149 -2.59 9.71 4.09
C THR A 149 -3.21 10.43 5.27
N LEU A 150 -3.33 9.79 6.44
CA LEU A 150 -3.82 10.42 7.67
C LEU A 150 -2.89 11.55 8.10
N THR A 151 -1.57 11.35 8.02
CA THR A 151 -0.60 12.42 8.29
C THR A 151 -0.83 13.60 7.35
N ALA A 152 -0.84 13.37 6.04
CA ALA A 152 -1.03 14.41 5.03
C ALA A 152 -2.37 15.14 5.21
N ARG A 153 -3.45 14.40 5.49
CA ARG A 153 -4.78 14.96 5.72
C ARG A 153 -4.82 15.83 6.97
N TRP A 154 -4.29 15.34 8.09
CA TRP A 154 -4.35 16.03 9.38
C TRP A 154 -3.44 17.25 9.47
N VAL A 155 -2.35 17.32 8.67
CA VAL A 155 -1.60 18.58 8.54
C VAL A 155 -2.25 19.58 7.58
N SER A 156 -3.21 19.12 6.77
CA SER A 156 -3.92 19.95 5.77
C SER A 156 -5.22 20.55 6.29
N ILE A 157 -5.63 20.24 7.52
CA ILE A 157 -6.87 20.75 8.13
C ILE A 157 -6.58 21.42 9.48
N PRO A 158 -7.39 22.40 9.90
CA PRO A 158 -7.32 22.96 11.25
C PRO A 158 -7.67 21.90 12.32
N ALA A 159 -7.21 22.09 13.56
CA ALA A 159 -7.52 21.17 14.65
C ALA A 159 -9.03 21.05 14.97
N SER A 160 -9.83 22.07 14.67
CA SER A 160 -11.29 22.00 14.75
C SER A 160 -11.94 20.98 13.80
N GLY A 161 -11.19 20.49 12.80
CA GLY A 161 -11.64 19.47 11.85
C GLY A 161 -11.44 18.01 12.30
N PHE A 162 -10.89 17.76 13.48
CA PHE A 162 -10.74 16.39 14.00
C PHE A 162 -12.11 15.76 14.32
N PRO A 163 -12.35 14.47 13.97
CA PRO A 163 -13.63 13.83 14.22
C PRO A 163 -13.90 13.73 15.73
N ALA A 164 -14.90 14.48 16.20
CA ALA A 164 -15.16 14.70 17.63
C ALA A 164 -15.85 13.55 18.37
N LYS A 165 -16.29 12.46 17.71
CA LYS A 165 -16.98 11.33 18.37
C LYS A 165 -16.62 9.96 17.79
N ARG A 166 -16.10 9.07 18.64
CA ARG A 166 -16.01 7.61 18.39
C ARG A 166 -17.43 7.03 18.48
N ASN A 167 -18.01 6.62 17.35
CA ASN A 167 -19.35 6.05 17.30
C ASN A 167 -19.34 4.74 16.50
N LEU A 168 -20.44 3.98 16.53
CA LEU A 168 -20.66 2.68 15.83
C LEU A 168 -20.21 2.66 14.34
N ARG A 169 -20.13 3.85 13.71
CA ARG A 169 -19.57 4.07 12.36
C ARG A 169 -18.09 3.67 12.22
N LEU A 170 -17.33 3.62 13.31
CA LEU A 170 -15.92 3.18 13.31
C LEU A 170 -15.80 1.71 12.87
N GLY A 171 -16.73 0.84 13.30
CA GLY A 171 -16.74 -0.56 12.89
C GLY A 171 -16.95 -0.72 11.38
N LEU A 172 -17.84 0.09 10.79
CA LEU A 172 -18.08 0.07 9.34
C LEU A 172 -16.89 0.55 8.51
N TYR A 173 -16.12 1.54 8.99
CA TYR A 173 -14.87 1.93 8.31
C TYR A 173 -13.83 0.81 8.33
N TRP A 174 -13.72 0.07 9.44
CA TRP A 174 -12.84 -1.09 9.51
C TRP A 174 -13.26 -2.22 8.58
N VAL A 175 -14.57 -2.40 8.32
CA VAL A 175 -15.05 -3.31 7.28
C VAL A 175 -14.60 -2.86 5.89
N GLY A 176 -14.68 -1.57 5.57
CA GLY A 176 -14.18 -1.03 4.30
C GLY A 176 -12.67 -1.20 4.13
N VAL A 177 -11.89 -0.88 5.17
CA VAL A 177 -10.42 -1.07 5.20
C VAL A 177 -10.07 -2.55 5.06
N GLY A 178 -10.74 -3.43 5.80
CA GLY A 178 -10.56 -4.88 5.69
C GLY A 178 -10.88 -5.39 4.30
N GLY A 179 -11.97 -4.92 3.69
CA GLY A 179 -12.34 -5.24 2.31
C GLY A 179 -11.27 -4.81 1.31
N ALA A 180 -10.72 -3.60 1.43
CA ALA A 180 -9.63 -3.13 0.58
C ALA A 180 -8.36 -3.99 0.72
N ILE A 181 -7.98 -4.36 1.96
CA ILE A 181 -6.84 -5.24 2.23
C ILE A 181 -7.07 -6.62 1.60
N VAL A 182 -8.23 -7.23 1.80
CA VAL A 182 -8.57 -8.54 1.23
C VAL A 182 -8.57 -8.51 -0.30
N ALA A 183 -9.15 -7.48 -0.91
CA ALA A 183 -9.13 -7.29 -2.36
C ALA A 183 -7.70 -7.12 -2.88
N GLY A 184 -6.87 -6.32 -2.21
CA GLY A 184 -5.46 -6.14 -2.57
C GLY A 184 -4.64 -7.43 -2.46
N ILE A 185 -4.76 -8.17 -1.35
CA ILE A 185 -4.05 -9.44 -1.15
C ILE A 185 -4.47 -10.46 -2.22
N SER A 186 -5.78 -10.64 -2.43
CA SER A 186 -6.28 -11.57 -3.44
C SER A 186 -5.82 -11.18 -4.85
N GLY A 187 -5.77 -9.88 -5.16
CA GLY A 187 -5.26 -9.37 -6.43
C GLY A 187 -3.76 -9.60 -6.62
N ALA A 188 -2.96 -9.42 -5.56
CA ALA A 188 -1.53 -9.71 -5.62
C ALA A 188 -1.23 -11.20 -5.79
N ILE A 189 -2.04 -12.08 -5.17
CA ILE A 189 -1.96 -13.53 -5.36
C ILE A 189 -2.41 -13.92 -6.77
N ALA A 190 -3.49 -13.33 -7.29
CA ALA A 190 -3.95 -13.55 -8.66
C ALA A 190 -2.86 -13.18 -9.68
N ALA A 191 -2.29 -11.98 -9.55
CA ALA A 191 -1.20 -11.51 -10.40
C ALA A 191 0.07 -12.38 -10.29
N LEU A 192 0.36 -12.90 -9.09
CA LEU A 192 1.44 -13.88 -8.92
C LEU A 192 1.13 -15.18 -9.67
N GLY A 193 -0.11 -15.67 -9.61
CA GLY A 193 -0.57 -16.82 -10.38
C GLY A 193 -0.38 -16.61 -11.88
N ASP A 194 -0.73 -15.44 -12.41
CA ASP A 194 -0.55 -15.10 -13.82
C ASP A 194 0.93 -15.03 -14.23
N THR A 195 1.80 -14.58 -13.32
CA THR A 195 3.26 -14.50 -13.57
C THR A 195 3.89 -15.90 -13.61
N LEU A 196 3.49 -16.79 -12.69
CA LEU A 196 4.08 -18.13 -12.55
C LEU A 196 3.46 -19.18 -13.48
N PHE A 197 2.20 -19.00 -13.88
CA PHE A 197 1.44 -19.92 -14.71
C PHE A 197 0.79 -19.15 -15.87
N PRO A 198 1.60 -18.65 -16.83
CA PRO A 198 1.09 -17.83 -17.91
C PRO A 198 0.10 -18.63 -18.78
N ALA A 199 -0.98 -17.95 -19.19
CA ALA A 199 -1.95 -18.47 -20.15
C ALA A 199 -1.94 -17.57 -21.40
N THR A 200 -2.06 -18.16 -22.58
CA THR A 200 -2.06 -17.44 -23.87
C THR A 200 -3.46 -17.01 -24.30
N SER A 201 -4.50 -17.51 -23.63
CA SER A 201 -5.89 -17.17 -23.90
C SER A 201 -6.75 -17.25 -22.64
N LEU A 202 -7.88 -16.53 -22.64
CA LEU A 202 -8.87 -16.58 -21.57
C LEU A 202 -9.41 -18.01 -21.34
N GLN A 203 -9.65 -18.76 -22.42
CA GLN A 203 -10.14 -20.13 -22.33
C GLN A 203 -9.13 -21.03 -21.60
N GLN A 204 -7.84 -20.89 -21.91
CA GLN A 204 -6.79 -21.64 -21.23
C GLN A 204 -6.69 -21.26 -19.75
N ALA A 205 -6.77 -19.97 -19.41
CA ALA A 205 -6.74 -19.51 -18.02
C ALA A 205 -7.91 -20.09 -17.20
N LEU A 206 -9.13 -20.05 -17.76
CA LEU A 206 -10.32 -20.64 -17.12
C LEU A 206 -10.18 -22.16 -16.95
N ALA A 207 -9.66 -22.86 -17.95
CA ALA A 207 -9.41 -24.30 -17.88
C ALA A 207 -8.38 -24.66 -16.79
N GLN A 208 -7.34 -23.84 -16.63
CA GLN A 208 -6.36 -23.98 -15.55
C GLN A 208 -7.00 -23.77 -14.17
N ASP A 209 -7.87 -22.77 -14.02
CA ASP A 209 -8.48 -22.40 -12.73
C ASP A 209 -9.46 -23.46 -12.21
N ILE A 210 -10.21 -24.12 -13.10
CA ILE A 210 -11.22 -25.14 -12.73
C ILE A 210 -10.65 -26.56 -12.63
N SER A 211 -9.37 -26.76 -12.96
CA SER A 211 -8.75 -28.09 -12.95
C SER A 211 -8.71 -28.67 -11.54
N GLY A 212 -9.11 -29.94 -11.39
CA GLY A 212 -9.02 -30.67 -10.12
C GLY A 212 -7.58 -30.84 -9.60
N THR A 213 -6.58 -30.68 -10.47
CA THR A 213 -5.15 -30.72 -10.14
C THR A 213 -4.49 -29.34 -10.16
N ALA A 214 -5.28 -28.26 -10.26
CA ALA A 214 -4.77 -26.90 -10.28
C ALA A 214 -3.93 -26.58 -9.03
N HIS A 215 -2.81 -25.90 -9.25
CA HIS A 215 -1.97 -25.37 -8.18
C HIS A 215 -2.77 -24.40 -7.29
N ILE A 216 -2.44 -24.34 -5.99
CA ILE A 216 -3.20 -23.54 -5.01
C ILE A 216 -3.32 -22.06 -5.40
N LEU A 217 -2.26 -21.49 -5.99
CA LEU A 217 -2.26 -20.09 -6.45
C LEU A 217 -3.31 -19.83 -7.56
N LEU A 218 -3.55 -20.80 -8.43
CA LEU A 218 -4.57 -20.71 -9.49
C LEU A 218 -5.99 -20.79 -8.90
N ARG A 219 -6.19 -21.66 -7.91
CA ARG A 219 -7.46 -21.71 -7.17
C ARG A 219 -7.76 -20.41 -6.45
N LEU A 220 -6.74 -19.79 -5.85
CA LEU A 220 -6.86 -18.48 -5.19
C LEU A 220 -7.05 -17.34 -6.20
N ARG A 221 -6.41 -17.40 -7.38
CA ARG A 221 -6.63 -16.47 -8.50
C ARG A 221 -8.11 -16.39 -8.87
N ALA A 222 -8.77 -17.53 -9.01
CA ALA A 222 -10.19 -17.60 -9.36
C ALA A 222 -11.13 -16.91 -8.36
N LEU A 223 -10.72 -16.76 -7.09
CA LEU A 223 -11.52 -16.09 -6.05
C LEU A 223 -11.42 -14.56 -6.12
N HIS A 224 -10.37 -14.00 -6.70
CA HIS A 224 -10.12 -12.56 -6.67
C HIS A 224 -11.27 -11.72 -7.26
N PRO A 225 -11.84 -12.02 -8.45
CA PRO A 225 -12.93 -11.22 -9.01
C PRO A 225 -14.14 -11.12 -8.06
N LEU A 226 -14.49 -12.21 -7.38
CA LEU A 226 -15.59 -12.26 -6.41
C LEU A 226 -15.28 -11.39 -5.18
N LEU A 227 -14.06 -11.51 -4.64
CA LEU A 227 -13.61 -10.72 -3.49
C LEU A 227 -13.51 -9.24 -3.81
N ALA A 228 -13.03 -8.89 -5.01
CA ALA A 228 -12.93 -7.52 -5.50
C ALA A 228 -14.31 -6.88 -5.65
N VAL A 229 -15.26 -7.56 -6.29
CA VAL A 229 -16.65 -7.08 -6.42
C VAL A 229 -17.31 -6.93 -5.05
N ALA A 230 -17.15 -7.91 -4.16
CA ALA A 230 -17.71 -7.84 -2.80
C ALA A 230 -17.14 -6.64 -2.02
N ALA A 231 -15.82 -6.44 -2.05
CA ALA A 231 -15.17 -5.30 -1.41
C ALA A 231 -15.63 -3.96 -2.02
N ALA A 232 -15.73 -3.87 -3.36
CA ALA A 232 -16.21 -2.70 -4.06
C ALA A 232 -17.65 -2.34 -3.65
N LEU A 233 -18.56 -3.33 -3.63
CA LEU A 233 -19.95 -3.13 -3.20
C LEU A 233 -20.04 -2.63 -1.76
N VAL A 234 -19.26 -3.23 -0.84
CA VAL A 234 -19.18 -2.77 0.56
C VAL A 234 -18.72 -1.31 0.60
N MET A 235 -17.64 -0.96 -0.08
CA MET A 235 -17.12 0.41 -0.08
C MET A 235 -18.10 1.41 -0.70
N LEU A 236 -18.81 1.05 -1.78
CA LEU A 236 -19.84 1.88 -2.40
C LEU A 236 -21.03 2.11 -1.47
N VAL A 237 -21.49 1.07 -0.76
CA VAL A 237 -22.56 1.20 0.25
C VAL A 237 -22.12 2.11 1.38
N LEU A 238 -20.87 1.98 1.86
CA LEU A 238 -20.32 2.86 2.89
C LEU A 238 -20.21 4.32 2.42
N ALA A 239 -19.72 4.55 1.21
CA ALA A 239 -19.62 5.88 0.62
C ALA A 239 -21.01 6.53 0.46
N ARG A 240 -22.01 5.76 0.00
CA ARG A 240 -23.40 6.23 -0.12
C ARG A 240 -24.00 6.60 1.23
N ARG A 241 -23.84 5.75 2.26
CA ARG A 241 -24.29 6.06 3.63
C ARG A 241 -23.61 7.31 4.19
N GLN A 242 -22.34 7.53 3.85
CA GLN A 242 -21.62 8.74 4.22
C GLN A 242 -22.22 9.99 3.55
N LEU A 243 -22.54 9.92 2.25
CA LEU A 243 -23.22 11.00 1.52
C LEU A 243 -24.58 11.34 2.11
N GLU A 244 -25.39 10.33 2.43
CA GLU A 244 -26.73 10.49 3.00
C GLU A 244 -26.68 11.10 4.41
N SER A 245 -25.72 10.69 5.23
CA SER A 245 -25.58 11.18 6.61
C SER A 245 -24.92 12.55 6.75
N HIS A 246 -24.25 13.05 5.71
CA HIS A 246 -23.51 14.33 5.72
C HIS A 246 -23.98 15.28 4.61
N ARG A 247 -25.30 15.28 4.32
CA ARG A 247 -25.92 16.16 3.32
C ARG A 247 -25.62 17.66 3.53
N ALA A 248 -25.35 18.07 4.77
CA ALA A 248 -25.03 19.46 5.12
C ALA A 248 -23.51 19.77 5.19
N ALA A 249 -22.62 18.80 4.99
CA ALA A 249 -21.16 18.99 5.09
C ALA A 249 -20.47 18.75 3.73
N PRO A 250 -20.16 19.81 2.96
CA PRO A 250 -19.66 19.70 1.58
C PRO A 250 -18.37 18.88 1.44
N GLY A 251 -17.45 18.98 2.41
CA GLY A 251 -16.17 18.25 2.39
C GLY A 251 -16.32 16.73 2.58
N ALA A 252 -17.29 16.28 3.36
CA ALA A 252 -17.56 14.85 3.52
C ALA A 252 -18.17 14.25 2.24
N GLN A 253 -18.88 15.06 1.44
CA GLN A 253 -19.45 14.62 0.18
C GLN A 253 -18.41 14.50 -0.93
N SER A 254 -17.45 15.42 -1.01
CA SER A 254 -16.40 15.34 -2.01
C SER A 254 -15.51 14.11 -1.80
N ASP A 255 -15.15 13.81 -0.56
CA ASP A 255 -14.34 12.63 -0.22
C ASP A 255 -15.10 11.32 -0.51
N ALA A 256 -16.40 11.25 -0.21
CA ALA A 256 -17.21 10.07 -0.54
C ALA A 256 -17.40 9.88 -2.06
N ARG A 257 -17.61 10.96 -2.84
CA ARG A 257 -17.69 10.88 -4.31
C ARG A 257 -16.36 10.45 -4.93
N ARG A 258 -15.24 10.94 -4.41
CA ARG A 258 -13.89 10.50 -4.83
C ARG A 258 -13.67 9.03 -4.55
N LEU A 259 -14.05 8.55 -3.37
CA LEU A 259 -13.99 7.12 -3.06
C LEU A 259 -14.83 6.29 -4.03
N MET A 260 -16.07 6.71 -4.32
CA MET A 260 -16.91 6.02 -5.31
C MET A 260 -16.23 5.96 -6.68
N LEU A 261 -15.66 7.08 -7.15
CA LEU A 261 -14.93 7.11 -8.42
C LEU A 261 -13.73 6.16 -8.41
N LEU A 262 -12.91 6.19 -7.36
CA LEU A 262 -11.74 5.32 -7.23
C LEU A 262 -12.12 3.84 -7.22
N VAL A 263 -13.19 3.47 -6.52
CA VAL A 263 -13.69 2.10 -6.48
C VAL A 263 -14.21 1.62 -7.84
N LEU A 264 -14.78 2.52 -8.65
CA LEU A 264 -15.26 2.18 -10.00
C LEU A 264 -14.13 2.12 -11.04
N LEU A 265 -12.98 2.74 -10.78
CA LEU A 265 -11.81 2.73 -11.67
C LEU A 265 -10.87 1.53 -11.43
N GLN A 266 -10.95 0.90 -10.26
CA GLN A 266 -10.17 -0.28 -9.87
C GLN A 266 -10.73 -1.54 -10.51
#